data_AF-A0A8T4U502-F1
#
_entry.id   AF-A0A8T4U502-F1
#
_cell.length_a   1.000
_cell.length_b   1.000
_cell.length_c   1.000
_cell.angle_alpha   90.00
_cell.angle_beta   90.00
_cell.angle_gamma   90.00
#
_symmetry.space_group_name_H-M   'P 1'
#
loop_
_entity.id
_entity.type
_entity.pdbx_description
1 polymer ?
#
loop_
_entity_poly.entity_id
_entity_poly.type
_entity_poly.pdbx_seq_one_letter_code
_entity_poly.pdbx_strand_id
1 'polypeptide(L)'
;MTNKDATLALEQKVKLANEIHAKNLATVRKYSSERDLPEIVQDQIAAIPDNTAKKRVLILYYGGTLGMTYEERHGSRVLVPTDDTKKLLLPIQNKRFEDGKTLEEKMHLVWLSALDKPIDSTNARFPHWLSMANIITLLYDEFDGFVIAGGTDTHNYLLAAMALIFRNIGKPIIGTGAQLPIEHWGEDASNNLSFALSAALSDLSGVYSAFYNDLRDGRRIFKVKDKDPDAFASPDAYKVGRFTSSQLNLFGNYLKRNYSINGGNLTVQRDFHDG
;
A
#
# COMPACT_ATOMS: atom_id res chain seq x y z
N MET A 1 -8.46 -12.16 43.46
CA MET A 1 -8.66 -13.00 42.26
C MET A 1 -8.06 -14.37 42.57
N THR A 2 -8.84 -15.44 42.44
CA THR A 2 -8.32 -16.79 42.65
C THR A 2 -7.51 -17.24 41.44
N ASN A 3 -6.60 -18.21 41.61
CA ASN A 3 -5.80 -18.77 40.51
C ASN A 3 -6.70 -19.31 39.37
N LYS A 4 -7.89 -19.80 39.72
CA LYS A 4 -8.90 -20.32 38.78
C LYS A 4 -9.54 -19.22 37.91
N ASP A 5 -9.78 -18.03 38.48
CA ASP A 5 -10.31 -16.89 37.73
C ASP A 5 -9.28 -16.34 36.72
N ALA A 6 -8.00 -16.38 37.10
CA ALA A 6 -6.90 -15.96 36.22
C ALA A 6 -6.71 -16.94 35.04
N THR A 7 -6.80 -18.26 35.29
CA THR A 7 -6.75 -19.28 34.23
C THR A 7 -7.92 -19.15 33.27
N LEU A 8 -9.15 -18.98 33.76
CA LEU A 8 -10.34 -18.81 32.92
C LEU A 8 -10.26 -17.54 32.06
N ALA A 9 -9.78 -16.43 32.63
CA ALA A 9 -9.57 -15.19 31.88
C ALA A 9 -8.49 -15.34 30.80
N LEU A 10 -7.44 -16.13 31.05
CA LEU A 10 -6.40 -16.43 30.07
C LEU A 10 -6.94 -17.30 28.92
N GLU A 11 -7.69 -18.36 29.23
CA GLU A 11 -8.33 -19.21 28.24
C GLU A 11 -9.30 -18.43 27.33
N GLN A 12 -10.09 -17.53 27.91
CA GLN A 12 -10.97 -16.65 27.15
C GLN A 12 -10.20 -15.71 26.21
N LYS A 13 -9.07 -15.14 26.68
CA LYS A 13 -8.20 -14.30 25.84
C LYS A 13 -7.57 -15.08 24.70
N VAL A 14 -7.08 -16.30 24.96
CA VAL A 14 -6.50 -17.18 23.92
C VAL A 14 -7.55 -17.56 22.90
N LYS A 15 -8.76 -17.93 23.33
CA LYS A 15 -9.87 -18.25 22.44
C LYS A 15 -10.23 -17.06 21.53
N LEU A 16 -10.38 -15.87 22.11
CA LEU A 16 -10.67 -14.65 21.36
C LEU A 16 -9.54 -14.34 20.35
N ALA A 17 -8.27 -14.49 20.77
CA ALA A 17 -7.13 -14.28 19.87
C ALA A 17 -7.13 -15.26 18.69
N ASN A 18 -7.48 -16.53 18.92
CA ASN A 18 -7.61 -17.54 17.87
C ASN A 18 -8.77 -17.24 16.91
N GLU A 19 -9.92 -16.79 17.43
CA GLU A 19 -11.05 -16.38 16.61
C GLU A 19 -10.71 -15.18 15.72
N ILE A 20 -10.03 -14.16 16.27
CA ILE A 20 -9.53 -13.01 15.52
C ILE A 20 -8.52 -13.47 14.45
N HIS A 21 -7.62 -14.38 14.80
CA HIS A 21 -6.63 -14.93 13.86
C HIS A 21 -7.31 -15.65 12.69
N ALA A 22 -8.28 -16.53 12.98
CA ALA A 22 -9.05 -17.24 11.95
C ALA A 22 -9.82 -16.27 11.04
N LYS A 23 -10.45 -15.24 11.62
CA LYS A 23 -11.14 -14.20 10.86
C LYS A 23 -10.20 -13.42 9.94
N ASN A 24 -9.00 -13.09 10.41
CA ASN A 24 -7.97 -12.43 9.60
C ASN A 24 -7.44 -13.34 8.48
N LEU A 25 -7.27 -14.64 8.73
CA LEU A 25 -6.87 -15.56 7.67
C LEU A 25 -7.94 -15.71 6.58
N ALA A 26 -9.22 -15.60 6.94
CA ALA A 26 -10.32 -15.71 5.99
C ALA A 26 -10.42 -14.54 4.99
N THR A 27 -9.81 -13.37 5.27
CA THR A 27 -9.81 -12.22 4.36
C THR A 27 -8.63 -12.22 3.38
N VAL A 28 -7.65 -13.11 3.58
CA VAL A 28 -6.45 -13.22 2.74
C VAL A 28 -6.81 -13.87 1.41
N ARG A 29 -6.51 -13.17 0.30
CA ARG A 29 -6.60 -13.76 -1.04
C ARG A 29 -5.30 -14.48 -1.39
N LYS A 30 -5.43 -15.63 -2.04
CA LYS A 30 -4.28 -16.40 -2.51
C LYS A 30 -4.37 -16.48 -4.03
N TYR A 31 -3.38 -15.90 -4.69
CA TYR A 31 -3.20 -15.97 -6.13
C TYR A 31 -1.95 -16.81 -6.38
N SER A 32 -2.10 -17.93 -7.09
CA SER A 32 -0.97 -18.82 -7.42
C SER A 32 -0.43 -18.53 -8.81
N SER A 33 -1.27 -17.98 -9.69
CA SER A 33 -0.93 -17.53 -11.03
C SER A 33 -1.74 -16.29 -11.42
N GLU A 34 -1.35 -15.62 -12.51
CA GLU A 34 -2.09 -14.48 -13.05
C GLU A 34 -3.54 -14.83 -13.44
N ARG A 35 -3.79 -16.09 -13.82
CA ARG A 35 -5.13 -16.58 -14.17
C ARG A 35 -6.09 -16.64 -12.97
N ASP A 36 -5.54 -16.60 -11.76
CA ASP A 36 -6.34 -16.57 -10.52
C ASP A 36 -6.77 -15.15 -10.16
N LEU A 37 -6.23 -14.11 -10.80
CA LEU A 37 -6.59 -12.72 -10.55
C LEU A 37 -8.04 -12.43 -10.95
N PRO A 38 -8.68 -11.38 -10.41
CA PRO A 38 -9.99 -10.96 -10.89
C PRO A 38 -9.96 -10.69 -12.40
N GLU A 39 -11.00 -11.09 -13.14
CA GLU A 39 -11.07 -10.97 -14.61
C GLU A 39 -10.79 -9.53 -15.09
N ILE A 40 -11.38 -8.53 -14.42
CA ILE A 40 -11.11 -7.12 -14.72
C ILE A 40 -9.63 -6.73 -14.60
N VAL A 41 -8.87 -7.36 -13.70
CA VAL A 41 -7.44 -7.10 -13.52
C VAL A 41 -6.63 -7.82 -14.61
N GLN A 42 -7.04 -9.04 -14.97
CA GLN A 42 -6.44 -9.76 -16.10
C GLN A 42 -6.62 -8.97 -17.40
N ASP A 43 -7.84 -8.46 -17.66
CA ASP A 43 -8.15 -7.63 -18.83
C ASP A 43 -7.33 -6.33 -18.84
N GLN A 44 -7.20 -5.67 -17.68
CA GLN A 44 -6.39 -4.45 -17.55
C GLN A 44 -4.92 -4.71 -17.85
N ILE A 45 -4.35 -5.82 -17.37
CA ILE A 45 -2.96 -6.21 -17.66
C ILE A 45 -2.81 -6.53 -19.14
N ALA A 46 -3.71 -7.34 -19.71
CA ALA A 46 -3.66 -7.74 -21.12
C ALA A 46 -3.85 -6.57 -22.10
N ALA A 47 -4.55 -5.50 -21.67
CA ALA A 47 -4.72 -4.28 -22.46
C ALA A 47 -3.46 -3.40 -22.53
N ILE A 48 -2.44 -3.66 -21.71
CA ILE A 48 -1.18 -2.90 -21.73
C ILE A 48 -0.34 -3.34 -22.92
N PRO A 49 0.05 -2.44 -23.83
CA PRO A 49 0.91 -2.81 -24.96
C PRO A 49 2.30 -3.26 -24.50
N ASP A 50 2.84 -4.31 -25.14
CA ASP A 50 4.17 -4.85 -24.83
C ASP A 50 5.29 -3.81 -24.98
N ASN A 51 5.24 -2.98 -26.03
CA ASN A 51 6.26 -1.97 -26.32
C ASN A 51 5.77 -0.55 -26.02
N THR A 52 5.33 -0.33 -24.79
CA THR A 52 4.85 0.98 -24.34
C THR A 52 5.97 1.79 -23.68
N ALA A 53 6.06 3.08 -24.01
CA ALA A 53 6.95 4.02 -23.33
C ALA A 53 6.44 4.44 -21.93
N LYS A 54 5.16 4.15 -21.62
CA LYS A 54 4.55 4.45 -20.32
C LYS A 54 4.96 3.38 -19.31
N LYS A 55 5.24 3.82 -18.09
CA LYS A 55 5.54 2.90 -16.98
C LYS A 55 4.27 2.21 -16.50
N ARG A 56 4.41 0.97 -16.04
CA ARG A 56 3.31 0.15 -15.50
C ARG A 56 3.35 0.21 -13.97
N VAL A 57 2.28 0.62 -13.31
CA VAL A 57 2.20 0.72 -11.85
C VAL A 57 1.03 -0.11 -11.32
N LEU A 58 1.30 -0.93 -10.31
CA LEU A 58 0.29 -1.69 -9.59
C LEU A 58 -0.04 -1.00 -8.27
N ILE A 59 -1.32 -0.67 -8.04
CA ILE A 59 -1.83 -0.31 -6.72
C ILE A 59 -2.42 -1.55 -6.08
N LEU A 60 -1.89 -1.91 -4.92
CA LEU A 60 -2.49 -2.86 -4.00
C LEU A 60 -3.25 -2.10 -2.92
N TYR A 61 -4.57 -2.25 -2.92
CA TYR A 61 -5.43 -1.64 -1.92
C TYR A 61 -5.90 -2.69 -0.91
N TYR A 62 -5.73 -2.41 0.39
CA TYR A 62 -6.16 -3.34 1.45
C TYR A 62 -7.19 -2.73 2.43
N GLY A 63 -7.54 -1.45 2.28
CA GLY A 63 -8.55 -0.77 3.08
C GLY A 63 -8.12 0.55 3.69
N GLY A 64 -8.58 0.85 4.91
CA GLY A 64 -8.31 2.12 5.58
C GLY A 64 -9.03 3.34 4.99
N THR A 65 -8.78 4.51 5.59
CA THR A 65 -9.53 5.74 5.33
C THR A 65 -9.43 6.22 3.88
N LEU A 66 -8.30 5.95 3.19
CA LEU A 66 -8.08 6.37 1.80
C LEU A 66 -9.21 5.93 0.87
N GLY A 67 -9.69 4.70 1.03
CA GLY A 67 -10.80 4.18 0.24
C GLY A 67 -12.12 4.11 1.00
N MET A 68 -12.39 5.07 1.88
CA MET A 68 -13.74 5.25 2.44
C MET A 68 -14.58 6.23 1.62
N THR A 69 -15.87 5.94 1.49
CA THR A 69 -16.89 6.77 0.84
C THR A 69 -18.01 7.08 1.83
N TYR A 70 -18.79 8.14 1.56
CA TYR A 70 -19.95 8.47 2.37
C TYR A 70 -21.23 7.79 1.86
N GLU A 71 -21.85 6.99 2.70
CA GLU A 71 -23.23 6.49 2.50
C GLU A 71 -24.21 7.23 3.41
N GLU A 72 -25.41 7.52 2.91
CA GLU A 72 -26.52 7.93 3.78
C GLU A 72 -27.17 6.71 4.44
N ARG A 73 -27.18 6.70 5.76
CA ARG A 73 -27.92 5.70 6.55
C ARG A 73 -28.74 6.41 7.62
N HIS A 74 -30.05 6.18 7.61
CA HIS A 74 -30.98 6.75 8.60
C HIS A 74 -30.85 8.28 8.79
N GLY A 75 -30.63 9.03 7.71
CA GLY A 75 -30.48 10.49 7.75
C GLY A 75 -29.12 11.00 8.27
N SER A 76 -28.13 10.13 8.44
CA SER A 76 -26.75 10.49 8.76
C SER A 76 -25.77 9.97 7.70
N ARG A 77 -24.74 10.75 7.39
CA ARG A 77 -23.64 10.29 6.53
C ARG A 77 -22.67 9.46 7.35
N VAL A 78 -22.46 8.21 6.95
CA VAL A 78 -21.51 7.29 7.58
C VAL A 78 -20.41 6.93 6.59
N LEU A 79 -19.19 6.80 7.10
CA LEU A 79 -18.08 6.30 6.30
C LEU A 79 -18.17 4.79 6.18
N VAL A 80 -18.08 4.30 4.95
CA VAL A 80 -18.00 2.88 4.64
C VAL A 80 -16.81 2.63 3.72
N PRO A 81 -16.15 1.47 3.83
CA PRO A 81 -15.12 1.10 2.87
C PRO A 81 -15.70 0.93 1.46
N THR A 82 -14.97 1.39 0.45
CA THR A 82 -15.23 1.15 -0.96
C THR A 82 -13.97 0.64 -1.65
N ASP A 83 -14.17 -0.07 -2.75
CA ASP A 83 -13.12 -0.49 -3.68
C ASP A 83 -13.52 -0.13 -5.13
N ASP A 84 -14.36 0.90 -5.28
CA ASP A 84 -14.72 1.46 -6.58
C ASP A 84 -13.52 2.26 -7.12
N THR A 85 -12.64 1.58 -7.85
CA THR A 85 -11.43 2.18 -8.44
C THR A 85 -11.73 3.45 -9.22
N LYS A 86 -12.85 3.51 -9.96
CA LYS A 86 -13.20 4.70 -10.76
C LYS A 86 -13.42 5.90 -9.84
N LYS A 87 -14.15 5.72 -8.74
CA LYS A 87 -14.35 6.78 -7.73
C LYS A 87 -13.04 7.17 -7.03
N LEU A 88 -12.20 6.19 -6.68
CA LEU A 88 -10.95 6.45 -5.96
C LEU A 88 -9.90 7.16 -6.84
N LEU A 89 -9.91 6.95 -8.15
CA LEU A 89 -8.99 7.62 -9.08
C LEU A 89 -9.53 8.95 -9.61
N LEU A 90 -10.85 9.19 -9.56
CA LEU A 90 -11.49 10.40 -10.06
C LEU A 90 -10.82 11.70 -9.57
N PRO A 91 -10.42 11.85 -8.28
CA PRO A 91 -9.83 13.09 -7.79
C PRO A 91 -8.40 13.34 -8.29
N ILE A 92 -7.73 12.32 -8.83
CA ILE A 92 -6.36 12.43 -9.35
C ILE A 92 -6.27 12.28 -10.87
N GLN A 93 -7.34 11.87 -11.56
CA GLN A 93 -7.33 11.60 -13.00
C GLN A 93 -6.86 12.80 -13.84
N ASN A 94 -7.25 14.01 -13.43
CA ASN A 94 -6.94 15.27 -14.12
C ASN A 94 -5.78 16.04 -13.49
N LYS A 95 -5.19 15.52 -12.39
CA LYS A 95 -4.01 16.14 -11.80
C LYS A 95 -2.84 16.01 -12.78
N ARG A 96 -2.08 17.10 -12.89
CA ARG A 96 -0.93 17.21 -13.79
C ARG A 96 0.33 16.95 -12.99
N PHE A 97 1.16 16.03 -13.47
CA PHE A 97 2.51 15.84 -12.95
C PHE A 97 3.43 16.98 -13.44
N GLU A 98 4.67 17.02 -12.94
CA GLU A 98 5.67 18.05 -13.30
C GLU A 98 5.82 18.31 -14.81
N ASP A 99 5.74 17.26 -15.64
CA ASP A 99 5.84 17.34 -17.10
C ASP A 99 4.53 17.74 -17.80
N GLY A 100 3.53 18.19 -17.05
CA GLY A 100 2.22 18.58 -17.56
C GLY A 100 1.33 17.42 -18.01
N LYS A 101 1.77 16.17 -17.84
CA LYS A 101 0.99 14.98 -18.21
C LYS A 101 -0.04 14.63 -17.14
N THR A 102 -1.19 14.09 -17.54
CA THR A 102 -2.12 13.41 -16.63
C THR A 102 -1.60 12.03 -16.22
N LEU A 103 -2.33 11.40 -15.31
CA LEU A 103 -2.14 10.00 -14.93
C LEU A 103 -2.12 9.07 -16.15
N GLU A 104 -3.16 9.15 -16.98
CA GLU A 104 -3.32 8.31 -18.18
C GLU A 104 -2.20 8.53 -19.19
N GLU A 105 -1.72 9.76 -19.36
CA GLU A 105 -0.62 10.09 -20.27
C GLU A 105 0.74 9.57 -19.78
N LYS A 106 0.93 9.40 -18.46
CA LYS A 106 2.23 9.08 -17.84
C LYS A 106 2.42 7.60 -17.54
N MET A 107 1.37 6.86 -17.21
CA MET A 107 1.46 5.47 -16.77
C MET A 107 0.27 4.61 -17.16
N HIS A 108 0.48 3.31 -17.23
CA HIS A 108 -0.57 2.31 -17.15
C HIS A 108 -0.76 1.95 -15.69
N LEU A 109 -1.97 2.17 -15.18
CA LEU A 109 -2.29 1.94 -13.77
C LEU A 109 -3.25 0.77 -13.64
N VAL A 110 -2.88 -0.23 -12.84
CA VAL A 110 -3.73 -1.35 -12.48
C VAL A 110 -4.04 -1.26 -10.99
N TRP A 111 -5.31 -1.36 -10.63
CA TRP A 111 -5.77 -1.36 -9.24
C TRP A 111 -6.25 -2.75 -8.87
N LEU A 112 -5.70 -3.30 -7.80
CA LEU A 112 -6.07 -4.62 -7.30
C LEU A 112 -6.37 -4.55 -5.81
N SER A 113 -7.57 -5.00 -5.44
CA SER A 113 -7.89 -5.33 -4.06
C SER A 113 -7.01 -6.48 -3.59
N ALA A 114 -6.13 -6.21 -2.64
CA ALA A 114 -5.21 -7.20 -2.11
C ALA A 114 -5.90 -8.25 -1.23
N LEU A 115 -7.10 -7.94 -0.73
CA LEU A 115 -7.88 -8.75 0.21
C LEU A 115 -9.30 -8.96 -0.31
N ASP A 116 -10.04 -9.89 0.30
CA ASP A 116 -11.43 -10.14 -0.10
C ASP A 116 -12.37 -9.00 0.26
N LYS A 117 -12.10 -8.36 1.39
CA LYS A 117 -12.80 -7.15 1.83
C LYS A 117 -11.77 -6.16 2.36
N PRO A 118 -11.95 -4.86 2.09
CA PRO A 118 -11.17 -3.82 2.73
C PRO A 118 -11.23 -3.96 4.26
N ILE A 119 -10.08 -3.86 4.92
CA ILE A 119 -9.99 -3.92 6.38
C ILE A 119 -9.55 -2.57 6.96
N ASP A 120 -9.90 -2.36 8.22
CA ASP A 120 -9.24 -1.34 9.03
C ASP A 120 -7.79 -1.78 9.33
N SER A 121 -6.82 -0.87 9.23
CA SER A 121 -5.39 -1.19 9.42
C SER A 121 -5.08 -1.74 10.81
N THR A 122 -5.86 -1.43 11.84
CA THR A 122 -5.72 -2.01 13.19
C THR A 122 -5.93 -3.53 13.21
N ASN A 123 -6.60 -4.09 12.21
CA ASN A 123 -6.79 -5.52 12.00
C ASN A 123 -5.75 -6.14 11.05
N ALA A 124 -4.91 -5.33 10.39
CA ALA A 124 -3.86 -5.83 9.52
C ALA A 124 -2.78 -6.57 10.33
N ARG A 125 -2.29 -7.67 9.77
CA ARG A 125 -1.41 -8.65 10.43
C ARG A 125 -0.52 -9.27 9.36
N PHE A 126 0.52 -9.97 9.80
CA PHE A 126 1.50 -10.58 8.90
C PHE A 126 0.91 -11.40 7.74
N PRO A 127 -0.13 -12.25 7.90
CA PRO A 127 -0.72 -12.97 6.76
C PRO A 127 -1.25 -12.06 5.64
N HIS A 128 -1.80 -10.89 5.99
CA HIS A 128 -2.25 -9.90 5.01
C HIS A 128 -1.07 -9.28 4.26
N TRP A 129 0.02 -8.98 4.98
CA TRP A 129 1.23 -8.40 4.37
C TRP A 129 1.94 -9.42 3.48
N LEU A 130 2.02 -10.68 3.90
CA LEU A 130 2.56 -11.77 3.10
C LEU A 130 1.72 -12.00 1.83
N SER A 131 0.39 -11.88 1.93
CA SER A 131 -0.51 -11.91 0.77
C SER A 131 -0.14 -10.84 -0.26
N MET A 132 0.01 -9.58 0.17
CA MET A 132 0.43 -8.48 -0.70
C MET A 132 1.82 -8.72 -1.30
N ALA A 133 2.77 -9.24 -0.51
CA ALA A 133 4.10 -9.56 -1.02
C ALA A 133 4.08 -10.69 -2.07
N ASN A 134 3.21 -11.69 -1.90
CA ASN A 134 3.02 -12.75 -2.89
C ASN A 134 2.44 -12.19 -4.19
N ILE A 135 1.51 -11.24 -4.13
CA ILE A 135 0.99 -10.55 -5.31
C ILE A 135 2.10 -9.77 -6.03
N ILE A 136 2.89 -8.98 -5.30
CA ILE A 136 4.04 -8.24 -5.87
C ILE A 136 5.03 -9.20 -6.51
N THR A 137 5.28 -10.37 -5.89
CA THR A 137 6.18 -11.38 -6.45
C THR A 137 5.63 -11.97 -7.74
N LEU A 138 4.35 -12.34 -7.74
CA LEU A 138 3.66 -12.91 -8.90
C LEU A 138 3.69 -11.96 -10.10
N LEU A 139 3.43 -10.68 -9.85
CA LEU A 139 3.33 -9.64 -10.87
C LEU A 139 4.63 -8.83 -11.00
N TYR A 140 5.76 -9.37 -10.52
CA TYR A 140 6.96 -8.57 -10.39
C TYR A 140 7.47 -8.06 -11.74
N ASP A 141 7.45 -8.91 -12.77
CA ASP A 141 7.97 -8.56 -14.09
C ASP A 141 7.00 -7.70 -14.91
N GLU A 142 5.70 -7.79 -14.63
CA GLU A 142 4.66 -7.03 -15.32
C GLU A 142 4.63 -5.54 -14.97
N PHE A 143 5.16 -5.17 -13.79
CA PHE A 143 5.08 -3.79 -13.30
C PHE A 143 6.45 -3.16 -13.06
N ASP A 144 6.55 -1.86 -13.28
CA ASP A 144 7.74 -1.06 -12.98
C ASP A 144 7.77 -0.59 -11.53
N GLY A 145 6.63 -0.49 -10.85
CA GLY A 145 6.57 0.00 -9.47
C GLY A 145 5.27 -0.39 -8.78
N PHE A 146 5.32 -0.43 -7.45
CA PHE A 146 4.22 -0.91 -6.62
C PHE A 146 3.82 0.17 -5.62
N VAL A 147 2.52 0.41 -5.49
CA VAL A 147 1.94 1.24 -4.44
C VAL A 147 1.10 0.35 -3.55
N ILE A 148 1.30 0.41 -2.23
CA ILE A 148 0.43 -0.24 -1.26
C ILE A 148 -0.37 0.86 -0.56
N ALA A 149 -1.65 0.97 -0.89
CA ALA A 149 -2.56 1.94 -0.34
C ALA A 149 -3.39 1.32 0.80
N GLY A 150 -3.36 1.93 1.98
CA GLY A 150 -4.31 1.56 3.01
C GLY A 150 -4.40 2.48 4.22
N GLY A 151 -4.60 1.89 5.40
CA GLY A 151 -4.76 2.62 6.65
C GLY A 151 -3.43 3.02 7.30
N THR A 152 -3.50 3.95 8.25
CA THR A 152 -2.30 4.58 8.83
C THR A 152 -1.79 3.89 10.09
N ASP A 153 -2.62 3.14 10.82
CA ASP A 153 -2.29 2.64 12.16
C ASP A 153 -1.20 1.57 12.18
N THR A 154 -1.14 0.74 11.14
CA THR A 154 -0.14 -0.34 11.02
C THR A 154 0.78 -0.15 9.82
N HIS A 155 0.78 1.04 9.23
CA HIS A 155 1.52 1.38 8.02
C HIS A 155 3.04 1.15 8.16
N ASN A 156 3.62 1.59 9.28
CA ASN A 156 5.05 1.37 9.56
C ASN A 156 5.39 -0.11 9.69
N TYR A 157 4.52 -0.92 10.30
CA TYR A 157 4.74 -2.37 10.43
C TYR A 157 4.65 -3.08 9.07
N LEU A 158 3.69 -2.70 8.23
CA LEU A 158 3.58 -3.16 6.85
C LEU A 158 4.88 -2.89 6.08
N LEU A 159 5.39 -1.66 6.12
CA LEU A 159 6.61 -1.31 5.38
C LEU A 159 7.86 -2.01 5.91
N ALA A 160 7.98 -2.15 7.23
CA ALA A 160 9.05 -2.93 7.84
C ALA A 160 8.99 -4.39 7.40
N ALA A 161 7.80 -5.00 7.38
CA ALA A 161 7.61 -6.37 6.91
C ALA A 161 7.97 -6.51 5.43
N MET A 162 7.50 -5.61 4.56
CA MET A 162 7.85 -5.60 3.13
C MET A 162 9.36 -5.52 2.90
N ALA A 163 10.05 -4.67 3.66
CA ALA A 163 11.50 -4.51 3.54
C ALA A 163 12.29 -5.74 4.03
N LEU A 164 11.72 -6.52 4.96
CA LEU A 164 12.30 -7.79 5.41
C LEU A 164 12.00 -8.93 4.43
N ILE A 165 10.79 -8.97 3.89
CA ILE A 165 10.35 -9.96 2.90
C ILE A 165 11.18 -9.83 1.61
N PHE A 166 11.32 -8.62 1.06
CA PHE A 166 12.06 -8.43 -0.19
C PHE A 166 13.51 -8.04 0.05
N ARG A 167 14.42 -9.02 -0.04
CA ARG A 167 15.84 -8.85 0.31
C ARG A 167 16.65 -8.07 -0.72
N ASN A 168 16.26 -8.13 -2.00
CA ASN A 168 16.98 -7.52 -3.11
C ASN A 168 16.06 -6.81 -4.12
N ILE A 169 14.93 -6.25 -3.66
CA ILE A 169 13.94 -5.59 -4.54
C ILE A 169 14.62 -4.55 -5.45
N GLY A 170 14.48 -4.71 -6.77
CA GLY A 170 15.06 -3.79 -7.76
C GLY A 170 14.15 -2.62 -8.13
N LYS A 171 12.88 -2.68 -7.71
CA LYS A 171 11.80 -1.74 -8.03
C LYS A 171 11.27 -1.07 -6.74
N PRO A 172 10.59 0.08 -6.82
CA PRO A 172 10.06 0.75 -5.65
C PRO A 172 8.75 0.11 -5.19
N ILE A 173 8.64 -0.08 -3.87
CA ILE A 173 7.39 -0.37 -3.17
C ILE A 173 7.08 0.86 -2.30
N ILE A 174 6.00 1.57 -2.62
CA ILE A 174 5.62 2.80 -1.95
C ILE A 174 4.36 2.57 -1.13
N GLY A 175 4.46 2.67 0.19
CA GLY A 175 3.28 2.71 1.04
C GLY A 175 2.69 4.10 1.09
N THR A 176 1.35 4.16 1.09
CA THR A 176 0.59 5.39 1.31
C THR A 176 -0.76 5.11 1.97
N GLY A 177 -1.44 6.17 2.36
CA GLY A 177 -2.75 6.16 3.01
C GLY A 177 -3.25 7.59 3.22
N ALA A 178 -4.23 7.74 4.10
CA ALA A 178 -4.81 9.05 4.40
C ALA A 178 -5.41 9.09 5.81
N GLN A 179 -5.46 10.27 6.41
CA GLN A 179 -6.24 10.55 7.61
C GLN A 179 -7.66 10.98 7.27
N LEU A 180 -7.87 11.55 6.07
CA LEU A 180 -9.19 11.92 5.57
C LEU A 180 -9.58 11.08 4.34
N PRO A 181 -10.86 10.73 4.17
CA PRO A 181 -11.34 10.00 3.00
C PRO A 181 -11.07 10.77 1.71
N ILE A 182 -10.93 10.06 0.59
CA ILE A 182 -10.63 10.69 -0.70
C ILE A 182 -11.78 11.56 -1.24
N GLU A 183 -13.00 11.33 -0.78
CA GLU A 183 -14.17 12.18 -1.08
C GLU A 183 -14.28 13.42 -0.20
N HIS A 184 -13.47 13.52 0.87
CA HIS A 184 -13.47 14.69 1.73
C HIS A 184 -12.95 15.90 0.96
N TRP A 185 -13.53 17.08 1.21
CA TRP A 185 -13.07 18.34 0.65
C TRP A 185 -11.72 18.67 1.28
N GLY A 186 -10.64 18.28 0.60
CA GLY A 186 -9.28 18.33 1.09
C GLY A 186 -8.39 17.43 0.23
N GLU A 187 -7.10 17.73 0.20
CA GLU A 187 -6.20 17.06 -0.73
C GLU A 187 -5.37 15.93 -0.09
N ASP A 188 -5.64 15.51 1.14
CA ASP A 188 -4.80 14.52 1.85
C ASP A 188 -4.66 13.20 1.07
N ALA A 189 -5.75 12.43 0.92
CA ALA A 189 -5.72 11.16 0.21
C ALA A 189 -5.30 11.30 -1.26
N SER A 190 -5.79 12.33 -1.95
CA SER A 190 -5.50 12.54 -3.37
C SER A 190 -4.06 13.01 -3.60
N ASN A 191 -3.46 13.81 -2.72
CA ASN A 191 -2.05 14.21 -2.80
C ASN A 191 -1.14 13.05 -2.39
N ASN A 192 -1.46 12.32 -1.33
CA ASN A 192 -0.67 11.16 -0.90
C ASN A 192 -0.67 10.06 -1.98
N LEU A 193 -1.79 9.87 -2.70
CA LEU A 193 -1.86 8.92 -3.82
C LEU A 193 -1.05 9.41 -5.03
N SER A 194 -1.23 10.67 -5.47
CA SER A 194 -0.41 11.24 -6.56
C SER A 194 1.09 11.24 -6.24
N PHE A 195 1.44 11.50 -4.99
CA PHE A 195 2.80 11.40 -4.48
C PHE A 195 3.32 9.97 -4.58
N ALA A 196 2.58 8.99 -4.04
CA ALA A 196 2.98 7.60 -4.09
C ALA A 196 3.19 7.09 -5.52
N LEU A 197 2.32 7.49 -6.44
CA LEU A 197 2.45 7.19 -7.87
C LEU A 197 3.69 7.85 -8.48
N SER A 198 3.96 9.11 -8.16
CA SER A 198 5.19 9.80 -8.60
C SER A 198 6.44 9.08 -8.10
N ALA A 199 6.44 8.62 -6.85
CA ALA A 199 7.54 7.86 -6.28
C ALA A 199 7.68 6.46 -6.93
N ALA A 200 6.58 5.78 -7.23
CA ALA A 200 6.59 4.50 -7.92
C ALA A 200 7.15 4.60 -9.35
N LEU A 201 7.03 5.76 -10.00
CA LEU A 201 7.61 6.04 -11.31
C LEU A 201 9.09 6.43 -11.30
N SER A 202 9.61 6.86 -10.14
CA SER A 202 10.97 7.38 -10.03
C SER A 202 12.04 6.28 -10.05
N ASP A 203 13.31 6.67 -10.05
CA ASP A 203 14.48 5.77 -10.06
C ASP A 203 14.76 5.08 -8.71
N LEU A 204 13.75 4.91 -7.86
CA LEU A 204 13.88 4.28 -6.56
C LEU A 204 13.90 2.74 -6.64
N SER A 205 14.69 2.12 -5.77
CA SER A 205 14.60 0.72 -5.35
C SER A 205 14.40 0.69 -3.85
N GLY A 206 13.60 -0.25 -3.35
CA GLY A 206 13.36 -0.42 -1.92
C GLY A 206 11.94 -0.05 -1.50
N VAL A 207 11.73 0.01 -0.19
CA VAL A 207 10.43 0.24 0.43
C VAL A 207 10.40 1.62 1.06
N TYR A 208 9.43 2.45 0.69
CA TYR A 208 9.31 3.84 1.13
C TYR A 208 7.90 4.19 1.58
N SER A 209 7.79 5.23 2.40
CA SER A 209 6.53 5.83 2.82
C SER A 209 6.35 7.20 2.18
N ALA A 210 5.20 7.44 1.56
CA ALA A 210 4.82 8.72 0.95
C ALA A 210 3.62 9.32 1.70
N PHE A 211 3.87 10.32 2.56
CA PHE A 211 2.83 10.99 3.36
C PHE A 211 3.12 12.48 3.53
N TYR A 212 2.04 13.28 3.57
CA TYR A 212 2.00 14.73 3.76
C TYR A 212 2.77 15.52 2.71
N ASN A 213 4.09 15.36 2.65
CA ASN A 213 5.01 15.82 1.61
C ASN A 213 6.38 15.10 1.64
N ASP A 214 6.65 14.25 2.62
CA ASP A 214 7.97 13.66 2.82
C ASP A 214 8.02 12.21 2.29
N LEU A 215 9.08 11.89 1.54
CA LEU A 215 9.38 10.51 1.16
C LEU A 215 10.42 9.99 2.14
N ARG A 216 10.09 8.93 2.88
CA ARG A 216 10.95 8.38 3.94
C ARG A 216 11.21 6.90 3.73
N ASP A 217 12.37 6.42 4.16
CA ASP A 217 12.70 4.98 4.21
C ASP A 217 11.67 4.24 5.07
N GLY A 218 10.93 3.31 4.46
CA GLY A 218 9.82 2.59 5.09
C GLY A 218 10.24 1.76 6.31
N ARG A 219 11.54 1.43 6.44
CA ARG A 219 12.09 0.69 7.58
C ARG A 219 12.26 1.53 8.84
N ARG A 220 12.18 2.86 8.72
CA ARG A 220 12.63 3.80 9.76
C ARG A 220 11.54 4.77 10.22
N ILE A 221 10.30 4.57 9.78
CA ILE A 221 9.17 5.46 10.09
C ILE A 221 8.36 4.98 11.29
N PHE A 222 7.77 5.95 11.99
CA PHE A 222 6.82 5.71 13.08
C PHE A 222 5.62 6.64 12.92
N LYS A 223 4.42 6.15 13.25
CA LYS A 223 3.25 7.02 13.42
C LYS A 223 3.41 7.79 14.72
N VAL A 224 3.44 9.11 14.64
CA VAL A 224 3.66 10.02 15.78
C VAL A 224 2.47 10.92 16.06
N LYS A 225 1.49 10.99 15.14
CA LYS A 225 0.24 11.74 15.32
C LYS A 225 -0.94 10.95 14.75
N ASP A 226 -2.10 11.06 15.40
CA ASP A 226 -3.30 10.29 15.03
C ASP A 226 -4.25 11.01 14.06
N LYS A 227 -4.25 12.35 14.07
CA LYS A 227 -5.23 13.16 13.33
C LYS A 227 -4.62 14.17 12.36
N ASP A 228 -3.33 14.40 12.46
CA ASP A 228 -2.61 15.35 11.63
C ASP A 228 -2.19 14.67 10.32
N PRO A 229 -2.39 15.30 9.14
CA PRO A 229 -1.86 14.80 7.88
C PRO A 229 -0.35 14.48 7.93
N ASP A 230 0.44 15.24 8.69
CA ASP A 230 1.85 14.96 8.98
C ASP A 230 2.01 13.93 10.11
N ALA A 231 1.46 12.72 9.86
CA ALA A 231 1.30 11.68 10.87
C ALA A 231 2.58 10.86 11.15
N PHE A 232 3.56 10.88 10.26
CA PHE A 232 4.70 9.97 10.28
C PHE A 232 6.03 10.70 10.38
N ALA A 233 6.93 10.20 11.22
CA ALA A 233 8.26 10.77 11.40
C ALA A 233 9.36 9.71 11.40
N SER A 234 10.56 10.17 11.05
CA SER A 234 11.84 9.47 11.19
C SER A 234 12.95 10.54 11.30
N PRO A 235 14.16 10.19 11.78
CA PRO A 235 15.31 11.08 11.64
C PRO A 235 15.50 11.53 10.19
N ASP A 236 15.85 12.80 9.97
CA ASP A 236 15.92 13.39 8.62
C ASP A 236 16.95 12.72 7.70
N ALA A 237 17.95 12.04 8.26
CA ALA A 237 18.88 11.21 7.48
C ALA A 237 18.17 10.10 6.67
N TYR A 238 16.95 9.72 7.06
CA TYR A 238 16.11 8.73 6.37
C TYR A 238 15.01 9.36 5.50
N LYS A 239 14.97 10.68 5.39
CA LYS A 239 14.16 11.39 4.39
C LYS A 239 14.92 11.38 3.07
N VAL A 240 14.30 10.83 2.03
CA VAL A 240 14.93 10.59 0.74
C VAL A 240 14.38 11.46 -0.39
N GLY A 241 13.33 12.21 -0.10
CA GLY A 241 12.77 13.17 -1.02
C GLY A 241 11.61 13.94 -0.43
N ARG A 242 11.11 14.88 -1.22
CA ARG A 242 9.95 15.71 -0.90
C ARG A 242 9.07 15.89 -2.13
N PHE A 243 7.78 15.73 -1.92
CA PHE A 243 6.75 16.03 -2.89
C PHE A 243 6.25 17.46 -2.69
N THR A 244 6.11 18.19 -3.79
CA THR A 244 5.34 19.44 -3.87
C THR A 244 4.02 19.11 -4.56
N SER A 245 3.16 20.10 -4.85
CA SER A 245 1.85 19.88 -5.45
C SER A 245 1.82 19.01 -6.72
N SER A 246 2.94 18.89 -7.46
CA SER A 246 3.03 18.07 -8.68
C SER A 246 4.40 17.40 -8.94
N GLN A 247 5.42 17.69 -8.12
CA GLN A 247 6.81 17.29 -8.39
C GLN A 247 7.41 16.54 -7.21
N LEU A 248 8.09 15.43 -7.51
CA LEU A 248 8.92 14.70 -6.56
C LEU A 248 10.38 15.09 -6.70
N ASN A 249 10.95 15.68 -5.64
CA ASN A 249 12.37 16.01 -5.56
C ASN A 249 13.08 14.99 -4.66
N LEU A 250 14.02 14.21 -5.20
CA LEU A 250 14.81 13.21 -4.44
C LEU A 250 16.13 13.81 -3.93
N PHE A 251 16.57 13.42 -2.73
CA PHE A 251 17.73 14.00 -2.04
C PHE A 251 19.04 13.21 -2.21
N GLY A 252 19.06 12.22 -3.10
CA GLY A 252 20.27 11.46 -3.46
C GLY A 252 20.67 10.34 -2.48
N ASN A 253 20.14 10.33 -1.25
CA ASN A 253 20.35 9.30 -0.23
C ASN A 253 19.35 8.12 -0.35
N TYR A 254 19.03 7.71 -1.57
CA TYR A 254 18.12 6.60 -1.88
C TYR A 254 18.82 5.49 -2.65
N LEU A 255 18.25 4.28 -2.62
CA LEU A 255 18.74 3.19 -3.47
C LEU A 255 18.17 3.36 -4.88
N LYS A 256 19.04 3.30 -5.89
CA LYS A 256 18.63 3.38 -7.29
C LYS A 256 18.04 2.08 -7.80
N ARG A 257 17.15 2.14 -8.79
CA ARG A 257 16.59 0.96 -9.44
C ARG A 257 17.69 0.01 -9.88
N ASN A 258 17.42 -1.28 -9.70
CA ASN A 258 18.29 -2.32 -10.20
C ASN A 258 17.55 -3.15 -11.26
N TYR A 259 17.82 -2.84 -12.52
CA TYR A 259 17.24 -3.51 -13.68
C TYR A 259 17.75 -4.94 -13.90
N SER A 260 18.82 -5.35 -13.20
CA SER A 260 19.25 -6.75 -13.22
C SER A 260 18.35 -7.66 -12.39
N ILE A 261 17.47 -7.10 -11.54
CA ILE A 261 16.55 -7.87 -10.71
C ILE A 261 15.20 -8.02 -11.42
N ASN A 262 14.81 -9.27 -11.67
CA ASN A 262 13.55 -9.71 -12.28
C ASN A 262 12.91 -10.82 -11.42
N GLY A 263 11.75 -11.32 -11.81
CA GLY A 263 11.01 -12.35 -11.07
C GLY A 263 11.81 -13.64 -10.88
N GLY A 264 12.71 -13.97 -11.81
CA GLY A 264 13.57 -15.15 -11.74
C GLY A 264 14.71 -15.08 -10.74
N ASN A 265 15.12 -13.89 -10.29
CA ASN A 265 16.20 -13.71 -9.30
C ASN A 265 15.82 -12.83 -8.10
N LEU A 266 14.53 -12.50 -7.96
CA LEU A 266 13.98 -11.83 -6.79
C LEU A 266 14.03 -12.76 -5.57
N THR A 267 14.65 -12.29 -4.49
CA THR A 267 14.77 -13.02 -3.22
C THR A 267 13.67 -12.57 -2.26
N VAL A 268 12.75 -13.49 -1.97
CA VAL A 268 11.54 -13.25 -1.14
C VAL A 268 11.54 -14.17 0.08
N GLN A 269 11.71 -13.60 1.27
CA GLN A 269 11.63 -14.29 2.55
C GLN A 269 10.17 -14.37 3.00
N ARG A 270 9.59 -15.58 3.06
CA ARG A 270 8.19 -15.80 3.46
C ARG A 270 8.05 -16.29 4.88
N ASP A 271 9.06 -16.99 5.38
CA ASP A 271 9.07 -17.57 6.71
C ASP A 271 10.01 -16.78 7.62
N PHE A 272 9.49 -16.31 8.75
CA PHE A 272 10.26 -15.61 9.79
C PHE A 272 10.39 -16.47 11.07
N HIS A 273 10.17 -17.78 10.95
CA HIS A 273 10.11 -18.71 12.06
C HIS A 273 11.47 -19.28 12.51
N ASP A 274 12.58 -18.90 11.88
CA ASP A 274 13.91 -19.38 12.26
C ASP A 274 14.75 -18.28 12.92
N GLY A 275 14.84 -18.36 14.24
CA GLY A 275 15.72 -17.60 15.13
C GLY A 275 15.76 -18.23 16.50
#